data_AF-A0A922WS10-F1
#
_entry.id   AF-A0A922WS10-F1
#
_cell.length_a   1.000
_cell.length_b   1.000
_cell.length_c   1.000
_cell.angle_alpha   90.00
_cell.angle_beta   90.00
_cell.angle_gamma   90.00
#
_symmetry.space_group_name_H-M   'P 1'
#
loop_
_entity.id
_entity.type
_entity.pdbx_description
1 polymer ?
#
loop_
_entity_poly.entity_id
_entity_poly.type
_entity_poly.pdbx_seq_one_letter_code
_entity_poly.pdbx_strand_id
1 'polypeptide(L)'
;MRKVPKFILIAISFLAIASIGSFGFQFYRARLSEVVLKKIDRLALRPPPDKTELEWAVNIYWTHNLHCSASPQIHASLAKLWEIDRHLDNLLAGAPNQSDVDKLWIRYEKLSDAGRRYSQRYKSKRDAIATEIAEQGMEYFDVDSYLDLLERDRRVDPLDH
;
A
#
# COMPACT_ATOMS: atom_id res chain seq x y z
N MET A 1 -0.90 -52.28 -22.44
CA MET A 1 -1.15 -50.88 -22.03
C MET A 1 -1.93 -50.87 -20.72
N ARG A 2 -1.37 -50.35 -19.61
CA ARG A 2 -2.12 -50.25 -18.33
C ARG A 2 -3.11 -49.07 -18.42
N LYS A 3 -4.40 -49.32 -18.20
CA LYS A 3 -5.42 -48.26 -18.16
C LYS A 3 -5.22 -47.45 -16.88
N VAL A 4 -5.07 -46.13 -17.01
CA VAL A 4 -5.04 -45.22 -15.86
C VAL A 4 -6.41 -45.29 -15.17
N PRO A 5 -6.48 -45.54 -13.86
CA PRO A 5 -7.74 -45.56 -13.14
C PRO A 5 -8.44 -44.20 -13.18
N LYS A 6 -9.77 -44.21 -13.40
CA LYS A 6 -10.59 -42.98 -13.48
C LYS A 6 -10.44 -42.07 -12.25
N PHE A 7 -10.19 -42.64 -11.07
CA PHE A 7 -9.99 -41.87 -9.83
C PHE A 7 -8.74 -40.98 -9.87
N ILE A 8 -7.68 -41.40 -10.57
CA ILE A 8 -6.44 -40.60 -10.71
C ILE A 8 -6.71 -39.36 -11.57
N LEU A 9 -7.45 -39.50 -12.66
CA LEU A 9 -7.82 -38.38 -13.53
C LEU A 9 -8.70 -37.36 -12.81
N ILE A 10 -9.64 -37.83 -11.99
CA ILE A 10 -10.48 -36.97 -11.16
C ILE A 10 -9.63 -36.21 -10.13
N ALA A 11 -8.73 -36.89 -9.42
CA ALA A 11 -7.84 -36.27 -8.44
C ALA A 11 -6.92 -35.20 -9.06
N ILE A 12 -6.34 -35.47 -10.24
CA ILE A 12 -5.53 -34.49 -10.99
C ILE A 12 -6.38 -33.27 -11.37
N SER A 13 -7.62 -33.47 -11.81
CA SER A 13 -8.51 -32.37 -12.20
C SER A 13 -8.86 -31.48 -11.00
N PHE A 14 -9.18 -32.07 -9.85
CA PHE A 14 -9.42 -31.31 -8.62
C PHE A 14 -8.17 -30.54 -8.16
N LEU A 15 -6.99 -31.15 -8.22
CA LEU A 15 -5.74 -30.49 -7.87
C LEU A 15 -5.47 -29.29 -8.79
N ALA A 16 -5.65 -29.46 -10.10
CA ALA A 16 -5.48 -28.39 -11.08
C ALA A 16 -6.43 -27.20 -10.82
N ILE A 17 -7.72 -27.49 -10.56
CA ILE A 17 -8.71 -26.45 -10.25
C ILE A 17 -8.35 -25.73 -8.94
N ALA A 18 -7.96 -26.46 -7.90
CA ALA A 18 -7.55 -25.89 -6.62
C ALA A 18 -6.30 -25.01 -6.76
N SER A 19 -5.32 -25.43 -7.57
CA SER A 19 -4.13 -24.63 -7.90
C SER A 19 -4.50 -23.35 -8.66
N ILE A 20 -5.31 -23.44 -9.72
CA ILE A 20 -5.76 -22.26 -10.49
C ILE A 20 -6.51 -21.27 -9.59
N GLY A 21 -7.42 -21.77 -8.75
CA GLY A 21 -8.14 -20.94 -7.79
C GLY A 21 -7.20 -20.26 -6.78
N SER A 22 -6.20 -20.98 -6.28
CA SER A 22 -5.19 -20.44 -5.36
C SER A 22 -4.35 -19.35 -6.04
N PHE A 23 -3.90 -19.58 -7.27
CA PHE A 23 -3.16 -18.58 -8.05
C PHE A 23 -4.00 -17.33 -8.33
N GLY A 24 -5.24 -17.50 -8.81
CA GLY A 24 -6.16 -16.39 -9.06
C GLY A 24 -6.42 -15.55 -7.82
N PHE A 25 -6.56 -16.20 -6.66
CA PHE A 25 -6.72 -15.52 -5.38
C PHE A 25 -5.49 -14.69 -4.97
N GLN A 26 -4.27 -15.21 -5.19
CA GLN A 26 -3.04 -14.44 -4.91
C GLN A 26 -2.87 -13.26 -5.86
N PHE A 27 -3.17 -13.43 -7.15
CA PHE A 27 -3.18 -12.32 -8.11
C PHE A 27 -4.18 -11.23 -7.72
N TYR A 28 -5.38 -11.62 -7.29
CA TYR A 28 -6.38 -10.68 -6.83
C TYR A 28 -5.93 -9.89 -5.59
N ARG A 29 -5.32 -10.56 -4.61
CA ARG A 29 -4.73 -9.89 -3.43
C ARG A 29 -3.59 -8.95 -3.80
N ALA A 30 -2.71 -9.36 -4.71
CA ALA A 30 -1.62 -8.52 -5.20
C ALA A 30 -2.18 -7.25 -5.86
N ARG A 31 -3.16 -7.39 -6.74
CA ARG A 31 -3.81 -6.26 -7.41
C ARG A 31 -4.50 -5.32 -6.42
N LEU A 32 -5.19 -5.83 -5.41
CA LEU A 32 -5.79 -4.99 -4.37
C LEU A 32 -4.71 -4.29 -3.52
N SER A 33 -3.59 -4.96 -3.25
CA SER A 33 -2.44 -4.34 -2.56
C SER A 33 -1.86 -3.17 -3.37
N GLU A 34 -1.73 -3.31 -4.69
CA GLU A 34 -1.29 -2.23 -5.58
C GLU A 34 -2.27 -1.06 -5.59
N VAL A 35 -3.58 -1.32 -5.60
CA VAL A 35 -4.60 -0.26 -5.49
C VAL A 35 -4.45 0.51 -4.17
N VAL A 36 -4.28 -0.21 -3.06
CA VAL A 36 -4.04 0.39 -1.75
C VAL A 36 -2.76 1.23 -1.75
N LEU A 37 -1.67 0.74 -2.35
CA LEU A 37 -0.40 1.46 -2.44
C LEU A 37 -0.56 2.78 -3.21
N LYS A 38 -1.21 2.75 -4.39
CA LYS A 38 -1.50 3.96 -5.17
C LYS A 38 -2.36 4.97 -4.39
N LYS A 39 -3.32 4.49 -3.61
CA LYS A 39 -4.14 5.37 -2.75
C LYS A 39 -3.31 5.99 -1.62
N ILE A 40 -2.35 5.27 -1.03
CA ILE A 40 -1.39 5.85 -0.09
C ILE A 40 -0.61 6.97 -0.77
N ASP A 41 -0.06 6.72 -1.94
CA ASP A 41 0.73 7.71 -2.66
C ASP A 41 -0.09 8.98 -2.98
N ARG A 42 -1.36 8.82 -3.39
CA ARG A 42 -2.28 9.95 -3.63
C ARG A 42 -2.53 10.81 -2.39
N LEU A 43 -2.32 10.31 -1.17
CA LEU A 43 -2.40 11.15 0.02
C LEU A 43 -1.36 12.26 0.00
N ALA A 44 -0.18 12.05 -0.60
CA ALA A 44 0.90 13.05 -0.66
C ALA A 44 0.44 14.36 -1.33
N LEU A 45 -0.54 14.27 -2.24
CA LEU A 45 -1.10 15.42 -2.97
C LEU A 45 -2.14 16.20 -2.16
N ARG A 46 -2.40 15.81 -0.90
CA ARG A 46 -3.44 16.40 -0.05
C ARG A 46 -2.88 16.73 1.35
N PRO A 47 -1.91 17.65 1.46
CA PRO A 47 -1.36 18.02 2.76
C PRO A 47 -2.43 18.66 3.67
N PRO A 48 -2.39 18.40 4.99
CA PRO A 48 -3.18 19.17 5.94
C PRO A 48 -2.64 20.61 6.04
N PRO A 49 -3.46 21.58 6.49
CA PRO A 49 -3.11 23.01 6.47
C PRO A 49 -1.97 23.38 7.44
N ASP A 50 -1.63 22.51 8.39
CA ASP A 50 -0.57 22.69 9.37
C ASP A 50 0.78 22.11 8.93
N LYS A 51 0.87 21.50 7.75
CA LYS A 51 2.11 20.94 7.19
C LYS A 51 2.42 21.52 5.82
N THR A 52 3.71 21.59 5.52
CA THR A 52 4.14 21.88 4.14
C THR A 52 3.86 20.68 3.22
N GLU A 53 3.74 20.92 1.93
CA GLU A 53 3.61 19.86 0.91
C GLU A 53 4.74 18.83 1.01
N LEU A 54 5.98 19.31 1.15
CA LEU A 54 7.17 18.46 1.23
C LEU A 54 7.20 17.62 2.52
N GLU A 55 6.93 18.23 3.67
CA GLU A 55 6.86 17.51 4.95
C GLU A 55 5.80 16.40 4.89
N TRP A 56 4.65 16.70 4.29
CA TRP A 56 3.58 15.74 4.14
C TRP A 56 3.95 14.60 3.16
N ALA A 57 4.50 14.93 2.00
CA ALA A 57 4.94 13.96 1.01
C ALA A 57 5.96 12.96 1.59
N VAL A 58 6.93 13.46 2.37
CA VAL A 58 7.91 12.60 3.07
C VAL A 58 7.22 11.66 4.06
N ASN A 59 6.24 12.15 4.84
CA ASN A 59 5.46 11.31 5.75
C ASN A 59 4.69 10.19 5.02
N ILE A 60 4.11 10.52 3.86
CA ILE A 60 3.43 9.55 3.01
C ILE A 60 4.41 8.54 2.40
N TYR A 61 5.61 8.97 1.99
CA TYR A 61 6.67 8.08 1.50
C TYR A 61 7.09 7.03 2.54
N TRP A 62 7.23 7.42 3.81
CA TRP A 62 7.47 6.45 4.89
C TRP A 62 6.31 5.46 5.07
N THR A 63 5.08 5.90 4.81
CA THR A 63 3.88 5.07 4.86
C THR A 63 3.81 4.10 3.68
N HIS A 64 4.20 4.53 2.47
CA HIS A 64 4.40 3.67 1.31
C HIS A 64 5.40 2.55 1.64
N ASN A 65 6.57 2.92 2.18
CA ASN A 65 7.59 1.94 2.54
C ASN A 65 7.14 0.95 3.62
N LEU A 66 6.30 1.40 4.56
CA LEU A 66 5.65 0.51 5.52
C LEU A 66 4.70 -0.47 4.83
N HIS A 67 3.89 -0.04 3.86
CA HIS A 67 3.05 -0.94 3.07
C HIS A 67 3.91 -2.02 2.39
N CYS A 68 4.96 -1.63 1.67
CA CYS A 68 5.85 -2.57 0.99
C CYS A 68 6.51 -3.55 1.98
N SER A 69 7.03 -3.03 3.09
CA SER A 69 7.68 -3.84 4.14
C SER A 69 6.70 -4.79 4.84
N ALA A 70 5.45 -4.38 5.03
CA ALA A 70 4.43 -5.22 5.64
C ALA A 70 3.99 -6.37 4.71
N SER A 71 4.23 -6.24 3.39
CA SER A 71 3.82 -7.16 2.32
C SER A 71 2.38 -7.69 2.48
N PRO A 72 1.35 -6.82 2.44
CA PRO A 72 -0.05 -7.18 2.67
C PRO A 72 -0.59 -8.24 1.71
N GLN A 73 -0.10 -8.27 0.46
CA GLN A 73 -0.43 -9.29 -0.52
C GLN A 73 -0.07 -10.71 -0.05
N ILE A 74 0.91 -10.84 0.85
CA ILE A 74 1.31 -12.11 1.47
C ILE A 74 0.58 -12.28 2.81
N HIS A 75 0.60 -11.27 3.68
CA HIS A 75 0.24 -11.43 5.10
C HIS A 75 -1.18 -10.99 5.49
N ALA A 76 -1.86 -10.16 4.71
CA ALA A 76 -3.18 -9.63 5.06
C ALA A 76 -4.33 -10.43 4.44
N SER A 77 -5.36 -10.78 5.22
CA SER A 77 -6.59 -11.32 4.64
C SER A 77 -7.24 -10.31 3.70
N LEU A 78 -8.04 -10.80 2.74
CA LEU A 78 -8.74 -9.94 1.80
C LEU A 78 -9.65 -8.91 2.49
N ALA A 79 -10.32 -9.33 3.56
CA ALA A 79 -11.16 -8.43 4.36
C ALA A 79 -10.36 -7.25 4.97
N LYS A 80 -9.13 -7.51 5.46
CA LYS A 80 -8.25 -6.46 6.00
C LYS A 80 -7.78 -5.50 4.90
N LEU A 81 -7.45 -6.03 3.71
CA LEU A 81 -7.09 -5.19 2.56
C LEU A 81 -8.23 -4.25 2.16
N TRP A 82 -9.46 -4.76 2.09
CA TRP A 82 -10.65 -3.93 1.84
C TRP A 82 -10.96 -2.92 2.94
N GLU A 83 -10.64 -3.24 4.20
CA GLU A 83 -10.76 -2.28 5.30
C GLU A 83 -9.76 -1.13 5.17
N ILE A 84 -8.53 -1.42 4.76
CA ILE A 84 -7.51 -0.41 4.49
C ILE A 84 -7.92 0.42 3.27
N ASP A 85 -8.35 -0.24 2.19
CA ASP A 85 -8.80 0.40 0.96
C ASP A 85 -9.94 1.41 1.20
N ARG A 86 -11.00 1.00 1.88
CA ARG A 86 -12.12 1.88 2.24
C ARG A 86 -11.71 3.00 3.19
N HIS A 87 -10.78 2.73 4.10
CA HIS A 87 -10.27 3.77 4.98
C HIS A 87 -9.53 4.84 4.19
N LEU A 88 -8.69 4.44 3.24
CA LEU A 88 -8.00 5.35 2.33
C LEU A 88 -8.97 6.14 1.46
N ASP A 89 -10.05 5.53 0.96
CA ASP A 89 -11.09 6.27 0.22
C ASP A 89 -11.70 7.40 1.06
N ASN A 90 -11.99 7.12 2.34
CA ASN A 90 -12.52 8.14 3.24
C ASN A 90 -11.50 9.27 3.48
N LEU A 91 -10.21 8.94 3.63
CA LEU A 91 -9.15 9.93 3.79
C LEU A 91 -8.97 10.77 2.51
N LEU A 92 -9.01 10.12 1.35
CA LEU A 92 -8.91 10.76 0.03
C LEU A 92 -10.16 11.51 -0.37
N ALA A 93 -11.30 11.33 0.29
CA ALA A 93 -12.48 12.18 0.14
C ALA A 93 -12.42 13.40 1.07
N GLY A 94 -11.87 13.24 2.27
CA GLY A 94 -11.77 14.28 3.30
C GLY A 94 -10.50 15.14 3.21
N ALA A 95 -10.11 15.73 4.35
CA ALA A 95 -8.82 16.38 4.53
C ALA A 95 -7.98 15.49 5.48
N PRO A 96 -7.04 14.69 4.94
CA PRO A 96 -6.26 13.77 5.78
C PRO A 96 -5.34 14.56 6.70
N ASN A 97 -5.07 14.01 7.88
CA ASN A 97 -4.13 14.59 8.85
C ASN A 97 -3.18 13.52 9.40
N GLN A 98 -2.22 13.94 10.23
CA GLN A 98 -1.23 13.03 10.79
C GLN A 98 -1.83 11.89 11.64
N SER A 99 -2.91 12.16 12.38
CA SER A 99 -3.58 11.13 13.20
C SER A 99 -4.15 9.99 12.33
N ASP A 100 -4.60 10.31 11.13
CA ASP A 100 -5.12 9.31 10.20
C ASP A 100 -4.01 8.44 9.61
N VAL A 101 -2.86 9.03 9.28
CA VAL A 101 -1.65 8.29 8.91
C VAL A 101 -1.19 7.39 10.06
N ASP A 102 -1.24 7.87 11.30
CA ASP A 102 -0.88 7.05 12.46
C ASP A 102 -1.79 5.84 12.68
N LYS A 103 -3.10 5.99 12.45
CA LYS A 103 -4.03 4.86 12.47
C LYS A 103 -3.68 3.85 11.39
N LEU A 104 -3.27 4.31 10.21
CA LEU A 104 -2.82 3.44 9.12
C LEU A 104 -1.56 2.66 9.50
N TRP A 105 -0.59 3.30 10.17
CA TRP A 105 0.59 2.63 10.70
C TRP A 105 0.25 1.53 11.71
N ILE A 106 -0.65 1.82 12.66
CA ILE A 106 -1.13 0.83 13.64
C ILE A 106 -1.80 -0.37 12.95
N ARG A 107 -2.51 -0.15 11.84
CA ARG A 107 -3.09 -1.25 11.06
C ARG A 107 -1.99 -2.11 10.43
N TYR A 108 -0.99 -1.50 9.80
CA TYR A 108 0.14 -2.22 9.20
C TYR A 108 0.99 -3.00 10.21
N GLU A 109 1.22 -2.44 11.41
CA GLU A 109 1.87 -3.14 12.53
C GLU A 109 1.18 -4.47 12.87
N LYS A 110 -0.15 -4.53 12.72
CA LYS A 110 -0.98 -5.72 12.99
C LYS A 110 -1.10 -6.67 11.81
N LEU A 111 -0.56 -6.33 10.63
CA LEU A 111 -0.60 -7.20 9.46
C LEU A 111 0.53 -8.23 9.48
N SER A 112 1.75 -7.81 9.86
CA SER A 112 2.91 -8.69 9.85
C SER A 112 4.00 -8.22 10.82
N ASP A 113 4.88 -9.14 11.22
CA ASP A 113 6.03 -8.81 12.06
C ASP A 113 7.03 -7.87 11.36
N ALA A 114 7.12 -7.94 10.02
CA ALA A 114 7.92 -7.00 9.26
C ALA A 114 7.37 -5.58 9.36
N GLY A 115 6.04 -5.39 9.22
CA GLY A 115 5.38 -4.11 9.44
C GLY A 115 5.58 -3.58 10.86
N ARG A 116 5.46 -4.46 11.88
CA ARG A 116 5.72 -4.11 13.28
C ARG A 116 7.15 -3.62 13.51
N ARG A 117 8.15 -4.36 13.04
CA ARG A 117 9.58 -3.98 13.17
C ARG A 117 9.89 -2.68 12.43
N TYR A 118 9.31 -2.50 11.24
CA TYR A 118 9.45 -1.26 10.48
C TYR A 118 8.91 -0.08 11.29
N SER A 119 7.69 -0.20 11.82
CA SER A 119 7.09 0.84 12.63
C SER A 119 7.93 1.19 13.86
N GLN A 120 8.37 0.19 14.63
CA GLN A 120 9.22 0.39 15.80
C GLN A 120 10.52 1.13 15.47
N ARG A 121 11.09 0.90 14.28
CA ARG A 121 12.34 1.52 13.85
C ARG A 121 12.18 2.97 13.39
N TYR A 122 11.08 3.28 12.72
CA TYR A 122 10.94 4.53 11.95
C TYR A 122 9.84 5.46 12.42
N LYS A 123 8.81 4.98 13.14
CA LYS A 123 7.64 5.80 13.50
C LYS A 123 8.01 7.06 14.28
N SER A 124 8.89 6.95 15.27
CA SER A 124 9.35 8.10 16.07
C SER A 124 10.34 9.01 15.35
N LYS A 125 10.91 8.57 14.23
CA LYS A 125 11.92 9.31 13.46
C LYS A 125 11.34 9.99 12.24
N ARG A 126 10.27 9.45 11.66
CA ARG A 126 9.71 9.93 10.38
C ARG A 126 9.30 11.40 10.45
N ASP A 127 8.67 11.83 11.55
CA ASP A 127 8.14 13.18 11.68
C ASP A 127 9.31 14.18 11.77
N ALA A 128 10.33 13.86 12.59
CA ALA A 128 11.55 14.66 12.69
C ALA A 128 12.31 14.76 11.36
N ILE A 129 12.45 13.64 10.63
CA ILE A 129 13.08 13.60 9.31
C ILE A 129 12.27 14.43 8.30
N ALA A 130 10.93 14.33 8.32
CA ALA A 130 10.06 15.06 7.43
C ALA A 130 10.16 16.58 7.66
N THR A 131 10.16 17.01 8.92
CA THR A 131 10.36 18.42 9.28
C THR A 131 11.75 18.90 8.87
N GLU A 132 12.81 18.14 9.16
CA GLU A 132 14.18 18.50 8.79
C GLU A 132 14.34 18.65 7.27
N ILE A 133 13.78 17.73 6.48
CA ILE A 133 13.80 17.82 5.00
C ILE A 133 13.03 19.06 4.52
N ALA A 134 11.87 19.35 5.10
CA ALA A 134 11.07 20.52 4.74
C ALA A 134 11.77 21.84 5.07
N GLU A 135 12.43 21.93 6.23
CA GLU A 135 13.19 23.11 6.67
C GLU A 135 14.44 23.36 5.84
N GLN A 136 15.09 22.29 5.40
CA GLN A 136 16.27 22.37 4.55
C GLN A 136 15.94 22.88 3.14
N GLY A 137 14.66 22.85 2.72
CA GLY A 137 14.22 23.28 1.39
C GLY A 137 14.98 22.61 0.24
N MET A 138 15.62 21.46 0.50
CA MET A 138 16.79 21.04 -0.25
C MET A 138 16.46 20.27 -1.52
N GLU A 139 17.37 20.47 -2.48
CA GLU A 139 17.69 19.81 -3.75
C GLU A 139 17.78 18.26 -3.69
N TYR A 140 16.92 17.57 -2.95
CA TYR A 140 16.75 16.12 -3.10
C TYR A 140 15.94 15.86 -4.37
N PHE A 141 16.66 15.56 -5.45
CA PHE A 141 16.20 15.23 -6.82
C PHE A 141 15.12 14.11 -6.90
N ASP A 142 14.71 13.55 -5.77
CA ASP A 142 13.87 12.35 -5.66
C ASP A 142 12.42 12.68 -5.25
N VAL A 143 12.16 13.74 -4.48
CA VAL A 143 10.78 14.07 -4.07
C VAL A 143 10.00 14.74 -5.19
N ASP A 144 10.60 15.70 -5.91
CA ASP A 144 9.96 16.29 -7.10
C ASP A 144 9.71 15.23 -8.18
N SER A 145 10.66 14.29 -8.36
CA SER A 145 10.48 13.15 -9.27
C SER A 145 9.33 12.23 -8.82
N TYR A 146 9.20 11.99 -7.51
CA TYR A 146 8.09 11.22 -6.94
C TYR A 146 6.76 11.97 -7.12
N LEU A 147 6.68 13.26 -6.81
CA LEU A 147 5.48 14.08 -7.01
C LEU A 147 5.11 14.18 -8.51
N ASP A 148 6.08 14.37 -9.39
CA ASP A 148 5.90 14.35 -10.85
C ASP A 148 5.37 13.01 -11.35
N LEU A 149 5.86 11.89 -10.81
CA LEU A 149 5.33 10.56 -11.10
C LEU A 149 3.86 10.45 -10.68
N LEU A 150 3.51 10.95 -9.49
CA LEU A 150 2.12 10.96 -9.01
C LEU A 150 1.22 11.88 -9.85
N GLU A 151 1.72 13.04 -10.27
CA GLU A 151 1.01 13.94 -11.16
C GLU A 151 0.81 13.36 -12.56
N ARG A 152 1.81 12.65 -13.10
CA ARG A 152 1.67 11.93 -14.37
C ARG A 152 0.60 10.86 -14.27
N ASP A 153 0.59 10.09 -13.18
CA ASP A 153 -0.44 9.08 -12.93
C ASP A 153 -1.85 9.69 -12.83
N ARG A 154 -1.99 10.92 -12.31
CA ARG A 154 -3.27 11.66 -12.31
C ARG A 154 -3.76 12.00 -13.72
N ARG A 155 -2.86 12.32 -14.66
CA ARG A 155 -3.22 12.68 -16.05
C ARG A 155 -3.54 11.48 -16.92
N VAL A 156 -3.15 10.28 -16.49
CA VAL A 156 -3.27 9.03 -17.26
C VAL A 156 -4.42 8.16 -16.74
N ASP A 157 -5.21 8.59 -15.74
CA ASP A 157 -6.33 7.78 -15.24
C ASP A 157 -7.37 7.54 -16.37
N PRO A 158 -7.46 6.34 -16.98
CA PRO A 158 -8.33 6.09 -18.12
C PRO A 158 -9.78 5.83 -17.68
N LEU A 159 -10.08 6.04 -16.40
CA LEU A 159 -11.32 5.64 -15.74
C LEU A 159 -12.28 6.82 -15.47
N ASP A 160 -11.98 8.01 -15.99
CA ASP A 160 -12.94 9.14 -16.07
C ASP A 160 -13.84 9.06 -17.33
N HIS A 161 -14.17 7.84 -17.78
CA HIS A 161 -15.16 7.56 -18.84
C HIS A 161 -16.21 6.56 -18.37
#